data_AF-A0A0G0R5U8-F1
#
_entry.id   AF-A0A0G0R5U8-F1
#
_cell.length_a   1.000
_cell.length_b   1.000
_cell.length_c   1.000
_cell.angle_alpha   90.00
_cell.angle_beta   90.00
_cell.angle_gamma   90.00
#
_symmetry.space_group_name_H-M   'P 1'
#
loop_
_entity.id
_entity.type
_entity.pdbx_description
1 polymer ?
#
loop_
_entity_poly.entity_id
_entity_poly.type
_entity_poly.pdbx_seq_one_letter_code
_entity_poly.pdbx_strand_id
1 'polypeptide(L)'
;MKYEKKEIFAFIIVGIMFIGSSYFSLRHSDYLKEVIEFKGLAGMAVYVLFEVVSIVVVPVTTFPLLPIAVVLWGGFMATVLNVIGWMIGAAIAFSLARKYGRPFVSRFIKSKYLIHLEKLVPQKNIFWSIVILRMSIPTDILSYALGLFTNIPMNIYLLATFFGLIPFAFIFAYSVTLSVWYQISALALSASLIYYGYNRSKKLKSS
;
A
#
# COMPACT_ATOMS: atom_id res chain seq x y z
N MET A 1 5.74 -0.37 -17.43
CA MET A 1 5.49 0.72 -16.46
C MET A 1 6.49 1.85 -16.70
N LYS A 2 6.03 3.08 -16.93
CA LYS A 2 6.90 4.23 -17.23
C LYS A 2 7.23 4.91 -15.90
N TYR A 3 8.22 4.40 -15.16
CA TYR A 3 8.60 5.05 -13.90
C TYR A 3 9.04 6.49 -14.20
N GLU A 4 8.36 7.48 -13.62
CA GLU A 4 8.82 8.86 -13.71
C GLU A 4 9.80 9.13 -12.57
N LYS A 5 10.77 10.05 -12.74
CA LYS A 5 11.75 10.40 -11.68
C LYS A 5 11.07 10.71 -10.34
N LYS A 6 9.88 11.33 -10.41
CA LYS A 6 9.03 11.65 -9.25
C LYS A 6 8.54 10.40 -8.49
N GLU A 7 8.30 9.29 -9.17
CA GLU A 7 7.82 8.04 -8.55
C GLU A 7 8.96 7.34 -7.80
N ILE A 8 10.17 7.35 -8.36
CA ILE A 8 11.39 6.88 -7.67
C ILE A 8 11.64 7.72 -6.42
N PHE A 9 11.53 9.05 -6.55
CA PHE A 9 11.70 9.97 -5.43
C PHE A 9 10.65 9.74 -4.34
N ALA A 10 9.37 9.59 -4.71
CA ALA A 10 8.30 9.26 -3.76
C ALA A 10 8.53 7.92 -3.06
N PHE A 11 8.97 6.89 -3.78
CA PHE A 11 9.32 5.58 -3.21
C PHE A 11 10.45 5.71 -2.17
N ILE A 12 11.51 6.45 -2.49
CA ILE A 12 12.62 6.69 -1.55
C ILE A 12 12.14 7.46 -0.32
N ILE A 13 11.33 8.51 -0.49
CA ILE A 13 10.77 9.27 0.64
C ILE A 13 9.95 8.35 1.56
N VAL A 14 9.02 7.57 1.01
CA VAL A 14 8.19 6.65 1.79
C VAL A 14 9.05 5.61 2.51
N GLY A 15 10.08 5.09 1.85
CA GLY A 15 11.05 4.18 2.46
C GLY A 15 11.83 4.83 3.62
N ILE A 16 12.31 6.05 3.45
CA ILE A 16 12.99 6.81 4.53
C ILE A 16 12.03 7.08 5.68
N MET A 17 10.79 7.48 5.41
CA MET A 17 9.77 7.69 6.44
C MET A 17 9.47 6.40 7.20
N PHE A 18 9.36 5.26 6.50
CA PHE A 18 9.18 3.95 7.13
C PHE A 18 10.37 3.60 8.04
N ILE A 19 11.61 3.73 7.54
CA ILE A 19 12.82 3.43 8.32
C ILE A 19 12.94 4.37 9.53
N GLY A 20 12.67 5.66 9.34
CA GLY A 20 12.69 6.66 10.41
C GLY A 20 11.65 6.35 11.49
N SER A 21 10.41 6.03 11.07
CA SER A 21 9.35 5.60 11.99
C SER A 21 9.70 4.30 12.71
N SER A 22 10.28 3.34 12.00
CA SER A 22 10.76 2.07 12.55
C SER A 22 11.84 2.27 13.62
N TYR A 23 12.89 3.03 13.30
CA TYR A 23 13.94 3.38 14.25
C TYR A 23 13.39 4.13 15.47
N PHE A 24 12.56 5.15 15.25
CA PHE A 24 11.98 5.95 16.31
C PHE A 24 11.09 5.11 17.23
N SER A 25 10.21 4.30 16.63
CA SER A 25 9.22 3.50 17.37
C SER A 25 9.89 2.42 18.21
N LEU A 26 10.93 1.76 17.69
CA LEU A 26 11.68 0.77 18.46
C LEU A 26 12.47 1.42 19.59
N ARG A 27 13.13 2.56 19.33
CA ARG A 27 13.95 3.25 20.33
C ARG A 27 13.14 3.87 21.45
N HIS A 28 11.94 4.34 21.18
CA HIS A 28 11.03 4.93 22.17
C HIS A 28 9.84 4.00 22.46
N SER A 29 10.05 2.69 22.35
CA SER A 29 8.96 1.73 22.48
C SER A 29 8.29 1.77 23.85
N ASP A 30 9.07 1.95 24.94
CA ASP A 30 8.53 2.06 26.29
C ASP A 30 7.66 3.32 26.44
N TYR A 31 8.14 4.46 25.95
CA TYR A 31 7.38 5.71 25.93
C TYR A 31 6.09 5.60 25.11
N LEU A 32 6.16 5.02 23.89
CA LEU A 32 4.96 4.81 23.07
C LEU A 32 3.95 3.90 23.76
N LYS A 33 4.45 2.87 24.45
CA LYS A 33 3.61 1.96 25.24
C LYS A 33 3.00 2.64 26.47
N GLU A 34 3.67 3.60 27.08
CA GLU A 34 3.19 4.31 28.26
C GLU A 34 2.20 5.43 27.90
N VAL A 35 2.52 6.22 26.88
CA VAL A 35 1.73 7.39 26.45
C VAL A 35 0.49 6.99 25.67
N ILE A 36 0.55 5.91 24.89
CA ILE A 36 -0.61 5.43 24.16
C ILE A 36 -1.40 4.49 25.09
N GLU A 37 -2.28 5.09 25.91
CA GLU A 37 -3.26 4.37 26.75
C GLU A 37 -4.15 3.41 25.93
N PHE A 38 -4.20 3.63 24.62
CA PHE A 38 -4.93 2.86 23.63
C PHE A 38 -4.28 1.51 23.22
N LYS A 39 -3.50 0.86 24.09
CA LYS A 39 -3.02 -0.52 23.83
C LYS A 39 -4.15 -1.54 23.62
N GLY A 40 -5.34 -1.27 24.16
CA GLY A 40 -6.50 -2.15 24.05
C GLY A 40 -7.27 -2.02 22.72
N LEU A 41 -8.46 -2.62 22.68
CA LEU A 41 -9.33 -2.67 21.50
C LEU A 41 -9.66 -1.28 20.93
N ALA A 42 -9.80 -0.26 21.77
CA ALA A 42 -10.09 1.10 21.34
C ALA A 42 -8.97 1.67 20.43
N GLY A 43 -7.69 1.43 20.73
CA GLY A 43 -6.61 1.90 19.86
C GLY A 43 -6.50 1.13 18.57
N MET A 44 -6.73 -0.17 18.63
CA MET A 44 -6.81 -1.00 17.43
C MET A 44 -7.93 -0.51 16.49
N ALA A 45 -9.09 -0.15 17.05
CA ALA A 45 -10.20 0.41 16.29
C ALA A 45 -9.86 1.80 15.69
N VAL A 46 -9.22 2.68 16.47
CA VAL A 46 -8.76 4.00 15.97
C VAL A 46 -7.72 3.84 14.86
N TYR A 47 -6.79 2.90 15.00
CA TYR A 47 -5.79 2.58 13.98
C TYR A 47 -6.45 2.10 12.68
N VAL A 48 -7.35 1.13 12.77
CA VAL A 48 -8.11 0.63 11.62
C VAL A 48 -8.93 1.75 10.97
N LEU A 49 -9.56 2.61 11.77
CA LEU A 49 -10.30 3.76 11.25
C LEU A 49 -9.38 4.74 10.51
N PHE A 50 -8.18 4.97 11.03
CA PHE A 50 -7.20 5.83 10.38
C PHE A 50 -6.75 5.28 9.03
N GLU A 51 -6.46 3.97 8.95
CA GLU A 51 -6.15 3.27 7.69
C GLU A 51 -7.29 3.42 6.67
N VAL A 52 -8.54 3.22 7.11
CA VAL A 52 -9.72 3.38 6.25
C VAL A 52 -9.86 4.81 5.74
N VAL A 53 -9.72 5.80 6.63
CA VAL A 53 -9.85 7.22 6.29
C VAL A 53 -8.74 7.66 5.33
N SER A 54 -7.49 7.20 5.53
CA SER A 54 -6.39 7.45 4.60
C SER A 54 -6.77 6.97 3.20
N ILE A 55 -7.22 5.72 3.05
CA ILE A 55 -7.53 5.15 1.74
C ILE A 55 -8.67 5.91 1.06
N VAL A 56 -9.70 6.28 1.81
CA VAL A 56 -10.96 6.82 1.26
C VAL A 56 -10.94 8.33 1.04
N VAL A 57 -10.29 9.08 1.94
CA VAL A 57 -10.37 10.56 1.96
C VAL A 57 -9.14 11.19 1.35
N VAL A 58 -7.96 10.74 1.77
CA VAL A 58 -6.68 11.33 1.37
C VAL A 58 -5.76 10.19 0.95
N PRO A 59 -5.83 9.70 -0.32
CA PRO A 59 -5.10 8.53 -0.82
C PRO A 59 -3.58 8.69 -0.68
N VAL A 60 -3.11 8.51 0.55
CA VAL A 60 -1.77 8.74 1.06
C VAL A 60 -1.40 7.51 1.82
N THR A 61 -0.25 6.98 1.46
CA THR A 61 0.29 5.76 2.05
C THR A 61 0.46 5.90 3.56
N THR A 62 -0.11 4.95 4.29
CA THR A 62 0.01 4.80 5.74
C THR A 62 1.20 3.95 6.15
N PHE A 63 2.05 3.56 5.18
CA PHE A 63 3.25 2.74 5.42
C PHE A 63 4.06 3.13 6.65
N PRO A 64 4.37 4.42 6.89
CA PRO A 64 5.14 4.83 8.06
C PRO A 64 4.43 4.64 9.40
N LEU A 65 3.14 4.29 9.44
CA LEU A 65 2.40 4.02 10.68
C LEU A 65 2.54 2.56 11.14
N LEU A 66 2.84 1.64 10.23
CA LEU A 66 2.97 0.22 10.53
C LEU A 66 3.98 -0.07 11.67
N PRO A 67 5.17 0.57 11.76
CA PRO A 67 6.08 0.32 12.86
C PRO A 67 5.53 0.66 14.24
N ILE A 68 4.69 1.69 14.33
CA ILE A 68 4.01 2.06 15.58
C ILE A 68 3.06 0.93 15.99
N ALA A 69 2.25 0.42 15.05
CA ALA A 69 1.35 -0.71 15.30
C ALA A 69 2.10 -1.97 15.73
N VAL A 70 3.26 -2.25 15.11
CA VAL A 70 4.13 -3.40 15.48
C VAL A 70 4.64 -3.27 16.92
N VAL A 71 5.06 -2.07 17.33
CA VAL A 71 5.56 -1.83 18.70
C VAL A 71 4.44 -1.93 19.74
N LEU A 72 3.23 -1.47 19.42
CA LEU A 72 2.09 -1.46 20.33
C LEU A 72 1.44 -2.85 20.50
N TRP A 73 1.25 -3.58 19.40
CA TRP A 73 0.43 -4.80 19.37
C TRP A 73 1.17 -6.04 18.88
N GLY A 74 2.44 -5.91 18.48
CA GLY A 74 3.25 -6.99 17.91
C GLY A 74 3.02 -7.18 16.41
N GLY A 75 3.98 -7.82 15.75
CA GLY A 75 4.00 -7.99 14.28
C GLY A 75 2.76 -8.71 13.73
N PHE A 76 2.30 -9.78 14.41
CA PHE A 76 1.13 -10.52 13.98
C PHE A 76 -0.15 -9.68 14.06
N MET A 77 -0.42 -9.04 15.20
CA MET A 77 -1.64 -8.25 15.35
C MET A 77 -1.61 -6.99 14.47
N ALA A 78 -0.46 -6.34 14.33
CA ALA A 78 -0.29 -5.23 13.38
C ALA A 78 -0.60 -5.65 11.93
N THR A 79 -0.19 -6.86 11.53
CA THR A 79 -0.53 -7.45 10.22
C THR A 79 -2.04 -7.60 10.07
N VAL A 80 -2.71 -8.20 11.06
CA VAL A 80 -4.18 -8.41 11.04
C VAL A 80 -4.91 -7.07 10.95
N LEU A 81 -4.53 -6.09 11.77
CA LEU A 81 -5.16 -4.76 11.79
C LEU A 81 -4.96 -4.00 10.48
N ASN A 82 -3.76 -4.07 9.88
CA ASN A 82 -3.50 -3.49 8.55
C ASN A 82 -4.37 -4.14 7.48
N VAL A 83 -4.42 -5.47 7.43
CA VAL A 83 -5.24 -6.18 6.45
C VAL A 83 -6.71 -5.80 6.61
N ILE A 84 -7.23 -5.70 7.84
CA ILE A 84 -8.61 -5.27 8.08
C ILE A 84 -8.84 -3.83 7.60
N GLY A 85 -8.01 -2.87 8.02
CA GLY A 85 -8.14 -1.47 7.63
C GLY A 85 -8.04 -1.27 6.12
N TRP A 86 -7.04 -1.90 5.49
CA TRP A 86 -6.87 -1.86 4.04
C TRP A 86 -8.01 -2.53 3.30
N MET A 87 -8.53 -3.67 3.79
CA MET A 87 -9.68 -4.34 3.17
C MET A 87 -10.93 -3.47 3.23
N ILE A 88 -11.24 -2.87 4.38
CA ILE A 88 -12.41 -2.00 4.54
C ILE A 88 -12.26 -0.75 3.66
N GLY A 89 -11.11 -0.07 3.71
CA GLY A 89 -10.83 1.10 2.88
C GLY A 89 -10.90 0.77 1.39
N ALA A 90 -10.30 -0.34 0.97
CA ALA A 90 -10.31 -0.81 -0.41
C ALA A 90 -11.72 -1.17 -0.89
N ALA A 91 -12.56 -1.76 -0.03
CA ALA A 91 -13.95 -2.08 -0.33
C ALA A 91 -14.78 -0.81 -0.55
N ILE A 92 -14.60 0.20 0.32
CA ILE A 92 -15.26 1.50 0.21
C ILE A 92 -14.80 2.23 -1.06
N ALA A 93 -13.48 2.34 -1.28
CA ALA A 93 -12.92 3.01 -2.46
C ALA A 93 -13.41 2.39 -3.78
N PHE A 94 -13.41 1.05 -3.87
CA PHE A 94 -13.95 0.32 -5.01
C PHE A 94 -15.43 0.62 -5.23
N SER A 95 -16.23 0.60 -4.17
CA SER A 95 -17.67 0.85 -4.23
C SER A 95 -17.99 2.29 -4.63
N LEU A 96 -17.24 3.26 -4.12
CA LEU A 96 -17.35 4.67 -4.50
C LEU A 96 -17.01 4.88 -5.98
N ALA A 97 -15.91 4.29 -6.45
CA ALA A 97 -15.54 4.33 -7.87
C ALA A 97 -16.62 3.69 -8.76
N ARG A 98 -17.19 2.56 -8.34
CA ARG A 98 -18.27 1.89 -9.08
C ARG A 98 -19.53 2.74 -9.16
N LYS A 99 -19.90 3.39 -8.05
CA LYS A 99 -21.13 4.18 -7.94
C LYS A 99 -21.02 5.53 -8.66
N TYR A 100 -19.93 6.25 -8.48
CA TYR A 100 -19.75 7.62 -9.00
C TYR A 100 -18.97 7.69 -10.32
N GLY A 101 -18.38 6.57 -10.74
CA GLY A 101 -17.76 6.42 -12.03
C GLY A 101 -16.54 7.31 -12.26
N ARG A 102 -16.23 7.50 -13.54
CA ARG A 102 -14.99 8.13 -14.00
C ARG A 102 -14.78 9.58 -13.54
N PRO A 103 -15.80 10.47 -13.50
CA PRO A 103 -15.61 11.85 -13.06
C PRO A 103 -15.11 11.98 -11.61
N PHE A 104 -15.51 11.06 -10.74
CA PHE A 104 -15.06 11.01 -9.36
C PHE A 104 -13.60 10.54 -9.28
N VAL A 105 -13.28 9.43 -9.94
CA VAL A 105 -11.92 8.84 -9.91
C VAL A 105 -10.89 9.73 -10.60
N SER A 106 -11.27 10.47 -11.65
CA SER A 106 -10.35 11.36 -12.37
C SER A 106 -9.78 12.50 -11.53
N ARG A 107 -10.37 12.78 -10.35
CA ARG A 107 -9.82 13.75 -9.39
C ARG A 107 -8.53 13.27 -8.73
N PHE A 108 -8.35 11.96 -8.63
CA PHE A 108 -7.21 11.32 -7.96
C PHE A 108 -6.29 10.59 -8.93
N ILE A 109 -6.82 10.07 -10.04
CA ILE A 109 -6.10 9.20 -10.98
C ILE A 109 -6.19 9.72 -12.41
N LYS A 110 -5.05 9.89 -13.07
CA LYS A 110 -4.99 10.32 -14.47
C LYS A 110 -5.55 9.24 -15.41
N SER A 111 -6.35 9.64 -16.41
CA SER A 111 -6.96 8.73 -17.41
C SER A 111 -5.96 7.79 -18.11
N LYS A 112 -4.74 8.26 -18.39
CA LYS A 112 -3.69 7.43 -19.01
C LYS A 112 -3.29 6.23 -18.14
N TYR A 113 -3.30 6.40 -16.83
CA TYR A 113 -3.00 5.33 -15.88
C TYR A 113 -4.10 4.27 -15.86
N LEU A 114 -5.37 4.70 -15.88
CA LEU A 114 -6.53 3.79 -15.95
C LEU A 114 -6.49 2.88 -17.18
N ILE A 115 -6.20 3.44 -18.37
CA ILE A 115 -6.07 2.65 -19.61
C ILE A 115 -4.93 1.64 -19.52
N HIS A 116 -3.84 1.98 -18.82
CA HIS A 116 -2.74 1.04 -18.63
C HIS A 116 -3.14 -0.09 -17.67
N LEU A 117 -3.82 0.22 -16.57
CA LEU A 117 -4.30 -0.78 -15.61
C LEU A 117 -5.31 -1.74 -16.21
N GLU A 118 -6.21 -1.26 -17.06
CA GLU A 118 -7.19 -2.11 -17.74
C GLU A 118 -6.52 -3.21 -18.56
N LYS A 119 -5.39 -2.89 -19.21
CA LYS A 119 -4.58 -3.87 -19.97
C LYS A 119 -3.87 -4.89 -19.07
N LEU A 120 -3.64 -4.57 -17.80
CA LEU A 120 -2.99 -5.45 -16.83
C LEU A 120 -3.97 -6.41 -16.15
N VAL A 121 -5.28 -6.22 -16.34
CA VAL A 121 -6.34 -7.06 -15.76
C VAL A 121 -7.15 -7.73 -16.88
N PRO A 122 -6.58 -8.73 -17.58
CA PRO A 122 -7.30 -9.49 -18.60
C PRO A 122 -8.49 -10.24 -18.00
N GLN A 123 -9.60 -10.31 -18.73
CA GLN A 123 -10.84 -10.94 -18.26
C GLN A 123 -10.69 -12.41 -17.87
N LYS A 124 -9.79 -13.15 -18.53
CA LYS A 124 -9.56 -14.57 -18.25
C LYS A 124 -8.92 -14.83 -16.88
N ASN A 125 -8.14 -13.88 -16.34
CA ASN A 125 -7.31 -14.06 -15.14
C ASN A 125 -7.49 -12.93 -14.11
N ILE A 126 -8.68 -12.33 -14.01
CA ILE A 126 -8.95 -11.15 -13.16
C ILE A 126 -8.43 -11.34 -11.73
N PHE A 127 -8.72 -12.48 -11.09
CA PHE A 127 -8.31 -12.74 -9.71
C PHE A 127 -6.78 -12.64 -9.53
N TRP A 128 -6.01 -13.42 -10.28
CA TRP A 128 -4.54 -13.46 -10.15
C TRP A 128 -3.89 -12.14 -10.59
N SER A 129 -4.45 -11.49 -11.60
CA SER A 129 -4.01 -10.15 -12.00
C SER A 129 -4.13 -9.16 -10.85
N ILE A 130 -5.25 -9.17 -10.12
CA ILE A 130 -5.43 -8.28 -8.96
C ILE A 130 -4.46 -8.64 -7.83
N VAL A 131 -4.29 -9.93 -7.50
CA VAL A 131 -3.32 -10.38 -6.48
C VAL A 131 -1.91 -9.87 -6.77
N ILE A 132 -1.44 -10.02 -8.01
CA ILE A 132 -0.10 -9.57 -8.41
C ILE A 132 0.00 -8.05 -8.41
N LEU A 133 -1.02 -7.35 -8.92
CA LEU A 133 -1.03 -5.89 -8.95
C LEU A 133 -1.02 -5.29 -7.54
N ARG A 134 -1.66 -5.93 -6.56
CA ARG A 134 -1.65 -5.49 -5.14
C ARG A 134 -0.24 -5.46 -4.54
N MET A 135 0.67 -6.32 -5.00
CA MET A 135 2.06 -6.34 -4.53
C MET A 135 2.90 -5.20 -5.11
N SER A 136 2.45 -4.58 -6.20
CA SER A 136 3.22 -3.56 -6.94
C SER A 136 2.61 -2.16 -6.89
N ILE A 137 1.30 -2.06 -6.64
CA ILE A 137 0.55 -0.82 -6.73
C ILE A 137 -0.10 -0.53 -5.38
N PRO A 138 0.05 0.71 -4.86
CA PRO A 138 -0.60 1.12 -3.61
C PRO A 138 -2.10 0.83 -3.59
N THR A 139 -2.57 0.36 -2.44
CA THR A 139 -3.94 -0.09 -2.23
C THR A 139 -4.97 0.97 -2.59
N ASP A 140 -4.66 2.21 -2.20
CA ASP A 140 -5.53 3.37 -2.30
C ASP A 140 -5.88 3.66 -3.76
N ILE A 141 -4.86 3.71 -4.63
CA ILE A 141 -5.02 4.02 -6.06
C ILE A 141 -5.64 2.84 -6.81
N LEU A 142 -5.17 1.62 -6.56
CA LEU A 142 -5.62 0.44 -7.31
C LEU A 142 -7.12 0.18 -7.09
N SER A 143 -7.62 0.37 -5.87
CA SER A 143 -9.02 0.13 -5.53
C SER A 143 -9.99 1.03 -6.29
N TYR A 144 -9.69 2.33 -6.39
CA TYR A 144 -10.48 3.26 -7.20
C TYR A 144 -10.43 2.93 -8.68
N ALA A 145 -9.26 2.54 -9.20
CA ALA A 145 -9.12 2.18 -10.61
C ALA A 145 -9.93 0.91 -10.96
N LEU A 146 -9.80 -0.15 -10.15
CA LEU A 146 -10.52 -1.41 -10.37
C LEU A 146 -12.04 -1.25 -10.20
N GLY A 147 -12.48 -0.33 -9.32
CA GLY A 147 -13.91 -0.03 -9.16
C GLY A 147 -14.59 0.45 -10.43
N LEU A 148 -13.87 1.12 -11.33
CA LEU A 148 -14.37 1.57 -12.64
C LEU A 148 -14.58 0.42 -13.63
N PHE A 149 -13.90 -0.71 -13.46
CA PHE A 149 -13.92 -1.82 -14.42
C PHE A 149 -15.15 -2.70 -14.16
N THR A 150 -16.24 -2.44 -14.89
CA THR A 150 -17.56 -3.05 -14.67
C THR A 150 -17.57 -4.57 -14.70
N ASN A 151 -16.62 -5.19 -15.38
CA ASN A 151 -16.44 -6.64 -15.48
C ASN A 151 -15.82 -7.30 -14.24
N ILE A 152 -15.34 -6.54 -13.25
CA ILE A 152 -14.78 -7.09 -12.01
C ILE A 152 -15.89 -7.19 -10.95
N PRO A 153 -16.34 -8.39 -10.55
CA PRO A 153 -17.32 -8.51 -9.47
C PRO A 153 -16.68 -8.30 -8.09
N MET A 154 -17.45 -7.77 -7.15
CA MET A 154 -16.98 -7.34 -5.83
C MET A 154 -16.35 -8.47 -5.02
N ASN A 155 -16.92 -9.67 -5.05
CA ASN A 155 -16.41 -10.85 -4.35
C ASN A 155 -15.03 -11.29 -4.86
N ILE A 156 -14.82 -11.35 -6.18
CA ILE A 156 -13.51 -11.68 -6.77
C ILE A 156 -12.49 -10.61 -6.39
N TYR A 157 -12.88 -9.35 -6.45
CA TYR A 157 -12.03 -8.23 -6.07
C TYR A 157 -11.60 -8.29 -4.59
N LEU A 158 -12.54 -8.52 -3.68
CA LEU A 158 -12.26 -8.60 -2.24
C LEU A 158 -11.36 -9.79 -1.92
N LEU A 159 -11.65 -10.97 -2.46
CA LEU A 159 -10.81 -12.16 -2.23
C LEU A 159 -9.39 -11.96 -2.80
N ALA A 160 -9.28 -11.46 -4.04
CA ALA A 160 -7.98 -11.19 -4.64
C ALA A 160 -7.20 -10.11 -3.88
N THR A 161 -7.89 -9.09 -3.38
CA THR A 161 -7.28 -8.05 -2.54
C THR A 161 -6.78 -8.65 -1.23
N PHE A 162 -7.59 -9.47 -0.55
CA PHE A 162 -7.21 -10.13 0.70
C PHE A 162 -5.91 -10.94 0.54
N PHE A 163 -5.86 -11.82 -0.46
CA PHE A 163 -4.65 -12.63 -0.70
C PHE A 163 -3.46 -11.81 -1.21
N GLY A 164 -3.70 -10.72 -1.94
CA GLY A 164 -2.64 -9.80 -2.38
C GLY A 164 -2.04 -8.99 -1.24
N LEU A 165 -2.83 -8.64 -0.21
CA LEU A 165 -2.39 -7.80 0.90
C LEU A 165 -1.66 -8.58 2.01
N ILE A 166 -2.05 -9.83 2.29
CA ILE A 166 -1.49 -10.60 3.41
C ILE A 166 0.04 -10.75 3.34
N PRO A 167 0.64 -11.22 2.23
CA PRO A 167 2.09 -11.41 2.17
C PRO A 167 2.83 -10.10 2.38
N PHE A 168 2.28 -9.03 1.82
CA PHE A 168 2.85 -7.70 1.90
C PHE A 168 2.78 -7.14 3.33
N ALA A 169 1.59 -7.16 3.96
CA ALA A 169 1.41 -6.73 5.35
C ALA A 169 2.34 -7.50 6.30
N PHE A 170 2.44 -8.82 6.12
CA PHE A 170 3.28 -9.68 6.94
C PHE A 170 4.78 -9.36 6.77
N ILE A 171 5.28 -9.31 5.53
CA ILE A 171 6.70 -9.03 5.25
C ILE A 171 7.11 -7.69 5.87
N PHE A 172 6.30 -6.64 5.71
CA PHE A 172 6.62 -5.33 6.25
C PHE A 172 6.46 -5.24 7.76
N ALA A 173 5.49 -5.92 8.37
CA ALA A 173 5.34 -5.91 9.82
C ALA A 173 6.56 -6.56 10.50
N TYR A 174 7.08 -7.66 9.95
CA TYR A 174 8.25 -8.33 10.48
C TYR A 174 9.57 -7.65 10.09
N SER A 175 9.62 -6.91 8.98
CA SER A 175 10.82 -6.14 8.62
C SER A 175 11.13 -5.04 9.64
N VAL A 176 10.12 -4.52 10.35
CA VAL A 176 10.30 -3.58 11.47
C VAL A 176 11.19 -4.18 12.56
N THR A 177 11.07 -5.47 12.86
CA THR A 177 11.88 -6.12 13.91
C THR A 177 13.34 -6.36 13.49
N LEU A 178 13.66 -6.20 12.20
CA LEU A 178 15.02 -6.33 11.71
C LEU A 178 15.84 -5.07 12.03
N SER A 179 17.16 -5.22 12.13
CA SER A 179 18.07 -4.09 12.26
C SER A 179 17.83 -3.05 11.16
N VAL A 180 17.90 -1.77 11.53
CA VAL A 180 17.75 -0.63 10.61
C VAL A 180 18.69 -0.74 9.41
N TRP A 181 19.89 -1.30 9.59
CA TRP A 181 20.83 -1.53 8.50
C TRP A 181 20.25 -2.46 7.42
N TYR A 182 19.55 -3.53 7.79
CA TYR A 182 18.87 -4.40 6.81
C TYR A 182 17.77 -3.66 6.07
N GLN A 183 17.01 -2.80 6.77
CA GLN A 183 15.96 -1.99 6.15
C GLN A 183 16.54 -0.98 5.15
N ILE A 184 17.66 -0.33 5.50
CA ILE A 184 18.41 0.58 4.61
C ILE A 184 18.96 -0.17 3.40
N SER A 185 19.59 -1.33 3.60
CA SER A 185 20.13 -2.15 2.51
C SER A 185 19.02 -2.60 1.55
N ALA A 186 17.87 -3.03 2.09
CA ALA A 186 16.71 -3.40 1.27
C ALA A 186 16.20 -2.21 0.44
N LEU A 187 16.05 -1.03 1.06
CA LEU A 187 15.62 0.18 0.34
C LEU A 187 16.62 0.57 -0.75
N ALA A 188 17.92 0.53 -0.46
CA ALA A 188 18.98 0.86 -1.42
C ALA A 188 18.99 -0.11 -2.61
N LEU A 189 18.82 -1.41 -2.36
CA LEU A 189 18.72 -2.43 -3.40
C LEU A 189 17.47 -2.22 -4.27
N SER A 190 16.30 -2.03 -3.65
CA SER A 190 15.05 -1.78 -4.36
C SER A 190 15.13 -0.50 -5.21
N ALA A 191 15.65 0.59 -4.65
CA ALA A 191 15.82 1.85 -5.38
C ALA A 191 16.79 1.69 -6.56
N SER A 192 17.87 0.92 -6.40
CA SER A 192 18.84 0.64 -7.46
C SER A 192 18.21 -0.19 -8.59
N LEU A 193 17.42 -1.22 -8.27
CA LEU A 193 16.71 -2.03 -9.25
C LEU A 193 15.67 -1.20 -10.03
N ILE A 194 14.92 -0.35 -9.35
CA ILE A 194 13.94 0.56 -9.99
C ILE A 194 14.67 1.56 -10.91
N TYR A 195 15.78 2.15 -10.44
CA TYR A 195 16.58 3.08 -11.22
C TYR A 195 17.22 2.43 -12.45
N TYR A 196 17.76 1.21 -12.31
CA TYR A 196 18.28 0.43 -13.42
C TYR A 196 17.20 0.11 -14.45
N GLY A 197 16.02 -0.33 -14.00
CA GLY A 197 14.86 -0.58 -14.87
C GLY A 197 14.40 0.67 -15.62
N TYR A 198 14.39 1.83 -14.94
CA TYR A 198 14.09 3.13 -15.55
C TYR A 198 15.07 3.47 -16.68
N ASN A 199 16.38 3.35 -16.43
CA ASN A 199 17.41 3.67 -17.41
C ASN A 199 17.38 2.73 -18.63
N ARG A 200 17.15 1.43 -18.41
CA ARG A 200 17.00 0.44 -19.50
C ARG A 200 15.80 0.76 -20.40
N SER A 201 14.66 1.13 -19.81
CA SER A 201 13.47 1.53 -20.57
C SER A 201 13.68 2.82 -21.38
N LYS A 202 14.53 3.74 -20.88
CA LYS A 202 14.89 4.97 -21.60
C LYS A 202 15.78 4.68 -22.82
N LYS A 203 16.81 3.82 -22.66
CA LYS A 203 17.76 3.49 -23.73
C LYS A 203 17.12 2.76 -24.92
N LEU A 204 16.15 1.88 -24.66
CA LEU A 204 15.40 1.17 -25.71
C LEU A 204 14.48 2.08 -26.55
N LYS A 205 14.30 3.35 -26.17
CA LYS A 205 13.48 4.33 -26.92
C LYS A 205 14.30 5.35 -27.70
N SER A 206 15.61 5.40 -27.46
CA SER A 206 16.55 6.28 -28.16
C SER A 206 17.34 5.53 -29.24
N SER A 207 17.00 4.26 -29.47
CA SER A 207 17.47 3.38 -30.54
C SER A 207 16.28 3.00 -31.41
#